data_AF-A0A844GMJ2-F1
#
_entry.id   AF-A0A844GMJ2-F1
#
_cell.length_a   1.000
_cell.length_b   1.000
_cell.length_c   1.000
_cell.angle_alpha   90.00
_cell.angle_beta   90.00
_cell.angle_gamma   90.00
#
_symmetry.space_group_name_H-M   'P 1'
#
loop_
_entity.id
_entity.type
_entity.pdbx_description
1 polymer ?
#
loop_
_entity_poly.entity_id
_entity_poly.type
_entity_poly.pdbx_seq_one_letter_code
_entity_poly.pdbx_strand_id
1 'polypeptide(L)'
;MKKTLDIKKLILLNMPYILMGLFATNFGEAWRMAQGADASEKFLSLIAVLPEALESFWPSLHPLDLLVGLCCGGSLRLAVYLKSKNAKKYRHGLEYGSARWGTREDIAPYVDPVFQNNVILTKTESLTMNSRPKDPKTARNKNVLVIGGSGSGKTRFWLKPNLMQMHSSYVVTDPKGTILVECGKMLQRGAPKPGKDGKPMKDKHGKVIYEPYRIKVLNTINFKKSMHYNPFAYIHSEKDILKLVTTLIANTKGEGKAGDDFWVSATRSQAVKSLRTVLVY
;
A
#
# COMPACT_ATOMS: atom_id res chain seq x y z
N MET A 1 -12.16 5.84 -18.90
CA MET A 1 -11.96 4.91 -20.03
C MET A 1 -13.07 3.87 -20.03
N LYS A 2 -14.01 3.93 -20.99
CA LYS A 2 -14.98 2.85 -21.21
C LYS A 2 -14.18 1.64 -21.72
N LYS A 3 -14.09 0.56 -20.94
CA LYS A 3 -13.54 -0.70 -21.44
C LYS A 3 -14.42 -1.14 -22.60
N THR A 4 -13.85 -1.22 -23.80
CA THR A 4 -14.52 -1.84 -24.94
C THR A 4 -14.87 -3.27 -24.55
N LEU A 5 -16.16 -3.62 -24.63
CA LEU A 5 -16.61 -4.98 -24.36
C LEU A 5 -16.05 -5.88 -25.45
N ASP A 6 -15.11 -6.75 -25.08
CA ASP A 6 -14.61 -7.79 -25.97
C ASP A 6 -15.68 -8.87 -26.10
N ILE A 7 -16.50 -8.74 -27.15
CA ILE A 7 -17.63 -9.64 -27.44
C ILE A 7 -17.15 -11.08 -27.63
N LYS A 8 -15.97 -11.30 -28.24
CA LYS A 8 -15.40 -12.64 -28.42
C LYS A 8 -15.11 -13.30 -27.08
N LYS A 9 -14.50 -12.54 -26.17
CA LYS A 9 -14.22 -13.00 -24.81
C LYS A 9 -15.51 -13.29 -24.02
N LEU A 10 -16.55 -12.47 -24.22
CA LEU A 10 -17.85 -12.68 -23.58
C LEU A 10 -18.54 -13.96 -24.07
N ILE A 11 -18.53 -14.21 -25.38
CA ILE A 11 -19.11 -15.42 -25.99
C ILE A 11 -18.36 -16.65 -25.49
N LEU A 12 -17.03 -16.64 -25.57
CA LEU A 12 -16.20 -17.77 -25.15
C LEU A 12 -16.38 -18.09 -23.66
N LEU A 13 -16.53 -17.07 -22.81
CA LEU A 13 -16.76 -17.26 -21.38
C LEU A 13 -18.13 -17.89 -21.07
N ASN A 14 -19.15 -17.64 -21.91
CA ASN A 14 -20.50 -18.15 -21.68
C ASN A 14 -20.82 -19.44 -22.44
N MET A 15 -20.03 -19.79 -23.45
CA MET A 15 -20.22 -20.95 -24.32
C MET A 15 -20.41 -22.29 -23.56
N PRO A 16 -19.64 -22.63 -22.50
CA PRO A 16 -19.84 -23.88 -21.77
C PRO A 16 -21.22 -24.00 -21.10
N TYR A 17 -21.77 -22.88 -20.61
CA TYR A 17 -23.10 -22.88 -19.98
C TYR A 17 -24.22 -23.00 -21.02
N ILE A 18 -24.01 -22.43 -22.21
CA ILE A 18 -24.94 -22.55 -23.33
C ILE A 18 -24.95 -24.00 -23.83
N LEU A 19 -23.78 -24.61 -24.05
CA LEU A 19 -23.67 -26.00 -24.47
C LEU A 19 -24.26 -26.96 -23.43
N MET A 20 -24.00 -26.73 -22.14
CA MET A 20 -24.59 -27.54 -21.07
C MET A 20 -26.12 -27.34 -20.98
N GLY A 21 -26.61 -26.11 -21.19
CA GLY A 21 -28.05 -25.84 -21.25
C GLY A 21 -28.73 -26.50 -22.45
N LEU A 22 -28.07 -26.51 -23.61
CA LEU A 22 -28.56 -27.22 -24.80
C LEU A 22 -28.55 -28.73 -24.59
N PHE A 23 -27.51 -29.31 -23.99
CA PHE A 23 -27.51 -30.73 -23.64
C PHE A 23 -28.60 -31.07 -22.61
N ALA A 24 -28.89 -30.15 -21.68
CA ALA A 24 -29.90 -30.35 -20.65
C ALA A 24 -31.34 -30.38 -21.19
N THR A 25 -31.59 -30.02 -22.45
CA THR A 25 -32.92 -30.15 -23.06
C THR A 25 -33.37 -31.61 -23.16
N ASN A 26 -32.43 -32.54 -23.23
CA ASN A 26 -32.70 -33.99 -23.33
C ASN A 26 -33.36 -34.53 -22.06
N PHE A 27 -33.17 -33.88 -20.91
CA PHE A 27 -33.91 -34.21 -19.69
C PHE A 27 -35.38 -33.79 -19.77
N GLY A 28 -35.69 -32.68 -20.46
CA GLY A 28 -37.07 -32.29 -20.76
C GLY A 28 -37.73 -33.27 -21.73
N GLU A 29 -36.98 -33.71 -22.72
CA GLU A 29 -37.43 -34.73 -23.68
C GLU A 29 -37.70 -36.09 -23.01
N ALA A 30 -36.80 -36.56 -22.15
CA ALA A 30 -37.00 -37.76 -21.35
C ALA A 30 -38.25 -37.65 -20.45
N TRP A 31 -38.51 -36.47 -19.86
CA TRP A 31 -39.69 -36.22 -19.03
C TRP A 31 -41.00 -36.27 -19.82
N ARG A 32 -40.94 -35.92 -21.11
CA ARG A 32 -42.08 -36.02 -22.03
C ARG A 32 -42.31 -37.46 -22.50
N MET A 33 -41.25 -38.24 -22.70
CA MET A 33 -41.34 -39.65 -23.09
C MET A 33 -41.77 -40.56 -21.92
N ALA A 34 -41.50 -40.15 -20.68
CA ALA A 34 -41.91 -40.87 -19.49
C ALA A 34 -43.43 -40.91 -19.31
N GLN A 35 -43.99 -42.13 -19.22
CA GLN A 35 -45.40 -42.40 -18.99
C GLN A 35 -45.62 -42.98 -17.58
N GLY A 36 -46.71 -42.60 -16.92
CA GLY A 36 -47.10 -43.12 -15.61
C GLY A 36 -48.39 -42.47 -15.13
N ALA A 37 -49.23 -43.22 -14.41
CA ALA A 37 -50.50 -42.70 -13.87
C ALA A 37 -50.27 -41.83 -12.63
N ASP A 38 -49.26 -42.19 -11.83
CA ASP A 38 -48.84 -41.46 -10.63
C ASP A 38 -47.38 -40.96 -10.73
N ALA A 39 -47.02 -40.00 -9.88
CA ALA A 39 -45.70 -39.36 -9.88
C ALA A 39 -44.53 -40.35 -9.69
N SER A 40 -44.76 -41.41 -8.90
CA SER A 40 -43.77 -42.48 -8.67
C SER A 40 -43.51 -43.29 -9.93
N GLU A 41 -44.56 -43.70 -10.63
CA GLU A 41 -44.45 -44.48 -11.87
C GLU A 41 -43.80 -43.67 -12.98
N LYS A 42 -44.18 -42.38 -13.09
CA LYS A 42 -43.60 -41.46 -14.05
C LYS A 42 -42.10 -41.23 -13.79
N PHE A 43 -41.67 -41.21 -12.53
CA PHE A 43 -40.25 -41.09 -12.18
C PHE A 43 -39.46 -42.37 -12.51
N LEU A 44 -40.04 -43.55 -12.29
CA LEU A 44 -39.40 -44.82 -12.68
C LEU A 44 -39.29 -44.95 -14.21
N SER A 45 -40.35 -44.54 -14.92
CA SER A 45 -40.38 -44.49 -16.39
C SER A 45 -39.34 -43.50 -16.95
N LEU A 46 -39.16 -42.35 -16.31
CA LEU A 46 -38.11 -41.39 -16.65
C LEU A 46 -36.72 -42.03 -16.62
N ILE A 47 -36.39 -42.77 -15.55
CA ILE A 47 -35.08 -43.42 -15.42
C ILE A 47 -34.86 -44.45 -16.54
N ALA A 48 -35.91 -45.14 -16.97
CA ALA A 48 -35.84 -46.13 -18.03
C ALA A 48 -35.62 -45.52 -19.43
N VAL A 49 -36.22 -44.35 -19.71
CA VAL A 49 -36.14 -43.69 -21.03
C VAL A 49 -34.99 -42.67 -21.11
N LEU A 50 -34.42 -42.29 -19.97
CA LEU A 50 -33.31 -41.33 -19.90
C LEU A 50 -32.08 -41.73 -20.75
N PRO A 51 -31.64 -43.00 -20.80
CA PRO A 51 -30.50 -43.38 -21.65
C PRO A 51 -30.77 -43.12 -23.13
N GLU A 52 -31.98 -43.43 -23.61
CA GLU A 52 -32.40 -43.24 -25.01
C GLU A 52 -32.46 -41.74 -25.37
N ALA A 53 -32.99 -40.91 -24.47
CA ALA A 53 -33.01 -39.46 -24.65
C ALA A 53 -31.60 -38.81 -24.59
N LEU A 54 -30.61 -39.47 -23.99
CA LEU A 54 -29.23 -38.98 -23.89
C LEU A 54 -28.33 -39.47 -25.05
N GLU A 55 -28.76 -40.46 -25.83
CA GLU A 55 -28.04 -40.89 -27.03
C GLU A 55 -28.07 -39.82 -28.13
N SER A 56 -29.12 -38.99 -28.16
CA SER A 56 -29.21 -37.88 -29.10
C SER A 56 -28.28 -36.74 -28.68
N PHE A 57 -27.26 -36.48 -29.49
CA PHE A 57 -26.37 -35.33 -29.28
C PHE A 57 -27.07 -33.98 -29.57
N TRP A 58 -28.24 -34.01 -30.23
CA TRP A 58 -28.97 -32.83 -30.67
C TRP A 58 -30.05 -32.39 -29.67
N PRO A 59 -30.17 -31.08 -29.38
CA PRO A 59 -31.14 -30.58 -28.40
C PRO A 59 -32.58 -30.68 -28.93
N SER A 60 -33.51 -31.01 -28.04
CA SER A 60 -34.95 -30.91 -28.32
C SER A 60 -35.36 -29.44 -28.49
N LEU A 61 -36.03 -29.14 -29.60
CA LEU A 61 -36.54 -27.79 -29.91
C LEU A 61 -37.92 -27.50 -29.30
N HIS A 62 -38.41 -28.38 -28.42
CA HIS A 62 -39.71 -28.18 -27.80
C HIS A 62 -39.67 -27.05 -26.76
N PRO A 63 -40.67 -26.15 -26.69
CA PRO A 63 -40.62 -24.98 -25.82
C PRO A 63 -40.38 -25.29 -24.33
N LEU A 64 -40.95 -26.38 -23.82
CA LEU A 64 -40.76 -26.80 -22.43
C LEU A 64 -39.34 -27.34 -22.17
N ASP A 65 -38.76 -28.05 -23.14
CA ASP A 65 -37.43 -28.66 -23.01
C ASP A 65 -36.36 -27.57 -23.09
N LEU A 66 -36.58 -26.55 -23.92
CA LEU A 66 -35.75 -25.34 -24.00
C LEU A 66 -35.77 -24.52 -22.70
N LEU A 67 -36.92 -24.45 -22.01
CA LEU A 67 -37.01 -23.82 -20.69
C LEU A 67 -36.21 -24.58 -19.64
N VAL A 68 -36.28 -25.92 -19.65
CA VAL A 68 -35.46 -26.77 -18.77
C VAL A 68 -33.98 -26.50 -19.04
N GLY A 69 -33.57 -26.48 -20.31
CA GLY A 69 -32.20 -26.17 -20.71
C GLY A 69 -31.72 -24.79 -20.26
N LEU A 70 -32.55 -23.75 -20.41
CA LEU A 70 -32.24 -22.38 -19.98
C LEU A 70 -32.10 -22.29 -18.46
N CYS A 71 -33.01 -22.91 -17.70
CA CYS A 71 -32.95 -22.97 -16.24
C CYS A 71 -31.70 -23.71 -15.74
N CYS A 72 -31.34 -24.85 -16.34
CA CYS A 72 -30.13 -25.61 -16.02
C CYS A 72 -28.85 -24.83 -16.35
N GLY A 73 -28.76 -24.22 -17.54
CA GLY A 73 -27.60 -23.40 -17.91
C GLY A 73 -27.46 -22.15 -17.04
N GLY A 74 -28.58 -21.48 -16.73
CA GLY A 74 -28.64 -20.31 -15.86
C GLY A 74 -28.25 -20.61 -14.41
N SER A 75 -28.76 -21.70 -13.84
CA SER A 75 -28.42 -22.15 -12.48
C SER A 75 -26.96 -22.58 -12.35
N LEU A 76 -26.40 -23.30 -13.35
CA LEU A 76 -24.97 -23.63 -13.39
C LEU A 76 -24.09 -22.37 -13.42
N ARG A 77 -24.45 -21.40 -14.27
CA ARG A 77 -23.73 -20.11 -14.34
C ARG A 77 -23.80 -19.36 -13.01
N LEU A 78 -24.95 -19.36 -12.36
CA LEU A 78 -25.12 -18.75 -11.04
C LEU A 78 -24.27 -19.46 -9.98
N ALA A 79 -24.27 -20.79 -9.95
CA ALA A 79 -23.46 -21.59 -9.02
C ALA A 79 -21.96 -21.31 -9.19
N VAL A 80 -21.45 -21.28 -10.43
CA VAL A 80 -20.05 -20.93 -10.72
C VAL A 80 -19.75 -19.49 -10.35
N TYR A 81 -20.66 -18.54 -10.60
CA TYR A 81 -20.50 -17.15 -10.20
C TYR A 81 -20.37 -16.99 -8.68
N LEU A 82 -21.26 -17.63 -7.90
CA LEU A 82 -21.23 -17.61 -6.44
C LEU A 82 -19.93 -18.24 -5.91
N LYS A 83 -19.51 -19.39 -6.49
CA LYS A 83 -18.26 -20.06 -6.12
C LYS A 83 -17.03 -19.21 -6.45
N SER A 84 -17.02 -18.54 -7.61
CA SER A 84 -15.92 -17.66 -8.03
C SER A 84 -15.80 -16.41 -7.16
N LYS A 85 -16.92 -15.86 -6.67
CA LYS A 85 -16.91 -14.72 -5.74
C LYS A 85 -16.36 -15.10 -4.37
N ASN A 86 -16.60 -16.34 -3.94
CA ASN A 86 -16.11 -16.87 -2.67
C ASN A 86 -14.76 -17.61 -2.79
N ALA A 87 -14.13 -17.58 -3.96
CA ALA A 87 -12.84 -18.20 -4.18
C ALA A 87 -11.76 -17.42 -3.40
N LYS A 88 -11.32 -17.98 -2.27
CA LYS A 88 -10.19 -17.44 -1.52
C LYS A 88 -8.92 -17.62 -2.36
N LYS A 89 -8.07 -16.59 -2.36
CA LYS A 89 -6.76 -16.64 -3.02
C LYS A 89 -5.76 -17.28 -2.07
N TYR A 90 -5.46 -18.56 -2.28
CA TYR A 90 -4.43 -19.27 -1.54
C TYR A 90 -3.11 -19.30 -2.32
N ARG A 91 -1.99 -19.38 -1.60
CA ARG A 91 -0.66 -19.60 -2.17
C ARG A 91 -0.19 -21.00 -1.77
N HIS A 92 -0.69 -22.00 -2.49
CA HIS A 92 -0.36 -23.41 -2.23
C HIS A 92 1.14 -23.67 -2.42
N GLY A 93 1.75 -24.42 -1.51
CA GLY A 93 3.18 -24.73 -1.52
C GLY A 93 4.08 -23.61 -0.99
N LEU A 94 3.50 -22.52 -0.46
CA LEU A 94 4.20 -21.37 0.13
C LEU A 94 3.76 -21.12 1.58
N GLU A 95 3.29 -22.16 2.26
CA GLU A 95 2.75 -22.11 3.62
C GLU A 95 3.79 -21.62 4.64
N TYR A 96 5.06 -21.99 4.44
CA TYR A 96 6.19 -21.58 5.28
C TYR A 96 6.84 -20.25 4.84
N GLY A 97 6.18 -19.54 3.92
CA GLY A 97 6.67 -18.28 3.37
C GLY A 97 7.36 -18.46 2.01
N SER A 98 7.28 -17.41 1.19
CA SER A 98 7.88 -17.35 -0.14
C SER A 98 9.13 -16.47 -0.18
N ALA A 99 9.73 -16.20 0.98
CA ALA A 99 10.87 -15.31 1.10
C ALA A 99 12.11 -16.01 0.53
N ARG A 100 12.85 -15.30 -0.32
CA ARG A 100 14.15 -15.73 -0.83
C ARG A 100 15.11 -14.56 -0.78
N TRP A 101 16.40 -14.86 -0.89
CA TRP A 101 17.40 -13.83 -1.13
C TRP A 101 17.09 -13.11 -2.45
N GLY A 102 17.10 -11.78 -2.38
CA GLY A 102 16.91 -10.91 -3.54
C GLY A 102 18.16 -10.90 -4.41
N THR A 103 17.95 -10.71 -5.71
CA THR A 103 18.99 -10.49 -6.71
C THR A 103 19.00 -9.02 -7.12
N ARG A 104 20.03 -8.60 -7.88
CA ARG A 104 20.14 -7.21 -8.33
C ARG A 104 18.99 -6.82 -9.28
N GLU A 105 18.51 -7.79 -10.04
CA GLU A 105 17.39 -7.65 -10.96
C GLU A 105 16.08 -7.38 -10.22
N ASP A 106 15.93 -7.93 -9.00
CA ASP A 106 14.74 -7.71 -8.18
C ASP A 106 14.63 -6.26 -7.69
N ILE A 107 15.74 -5.60 -7.35
CA ILE A 107 15.75 -4.22 -6.85
C ILE A 107 15.78 -3.18 -7.99
N ALA A 108 16.34 -3.53 -9.14
CA ALA A 108 16.61 -2.58 -10.24
C ALA A 108 15.40 -1.71 -10.65
N PRO A 109 14.15 -2.22 -10.73
CA PRO A 109 12.98 -1.41 -11.07
C PRO A 109 12.65 -0.31 -10.06
N TYR A 110 13.17 -0.43 -8.82
CA TYR A 110 12.91 0.49 -7.72
C TYR A 110 14.03 1.52 -7.54
N VAL A 111 15.10 1.45 -8.34
CA VAL A 111 16.25 2.36 -8.28
C VAL A 111 16.08 3.47 -9.31
N ASP A 112 16.28 4.72 -8.88
CA ASP A 112 16.39 5.87 -9.78
C ASP A 112 17.75 5.86 -10.47
N PRO A 113 17.83 6.14 -11.79
CA PRO A 113 19.10 6.19 -12.50
C PRO A 113 20.07 7.25 -11.95
N VAL A 114 19.56 8.33 -11.35
CA VAL A 114 20.38 9.34 -10.68
C VAL A 114 20.57 8.92 -9.23
N PHE A 115 21.79 8.53 -8.86
CA PHE A 115 22.12 8.02 -7.53
C PHE A 115 21.61 8.91 -6.39
N GLN A 116 21.75 10.24 -6.53
CA GLN A 116 21.35 11.24 -5.54
C GLN A 116 19.84 11.27 -5.26
N ASN A 117 19.02 10.70 -6.15
CA ASN A 117 17.58 10.60 -5.98
C ASN A 117 17.15 9.31 -5.26
N ASN A 118 18.08 8.55 -4.68
CA ASN A 118 17.80 7.30 -3.98
C ASN A 118 18.13 7.37 -2.49
N VAL A 119 17.39 6.65 -1.65
CA VAL A 119 17.83 6.28 -0.31
C VAL A 119 18.84 5.15 -0.42
N ILE A 120 19.96 5.28 0.28
CA ILE A 120 20.97 4.23 0.38
C ILE A 120 20.48 3.20 1.41
N LEU A 121 20.32 1.95 0.99
CA LEU A 121 19.96 0.84 1.88
C LEU A 121 21.19 0.00 2.23
N THR A 122 21.98 -0.35 1.21
CA THR A 122 23.22 -1.13 1.34
C THR A 122 24.28 -0.54 0.40
N LYS A 123 25.41 -1.24 0.22
CA LYS A 123 26.44 -0.88 -0.77
C LYS A 123 25.92 -1.00 -2.22
N THR A 124 24.98 -1.90 -2.48
CA THR A 124 24.55 -2.30 -3.83
C THR A 124 23.08 -1.97 -4.11
N GLU A 125 22.24 -1.93 -3.08
CA GLU A 125 20.81 -1.67 -3.18
C GLU A 125 20.45 -0.27 -2.66
N SER A 126 19.57 0.38 -3.41
CA SER A 126 19.02 1.69 -3.07
C SER A 126 17.55 1.77 -3.47
N LEU A 127 16.82 2.74 -2.96
CA LEU A 127 15.39 2.91 -3.24
C LEU A 127 15.09 4.33 -3.70
N THR A 128 14.37 4.49 -4.81
CA THR A 128 14.02 5.81 -5.32
C THR A 128 13.22 6.63 -4.31
N MET A 129 13.59 7.91 -4.18
CA MET A 129 12.84 8.90 -3.44
C MET A 129 11.72 9.54 -4.25
N ASN A 130 11.54 9.15 -5.51
CA ASN A 130 10.40 9.59 -6.31
C ASN A 130 9.10 8.97 -5.78
N SER A 131 8.09 9.80 -5.48
CA SER A 131 6.77 9.33 -5.02
C SER A 131 5.87 8.84 -6.15
N ARG A 132 6.22 9.15 -7.40
CA ARG A 132 5.45 8.82 -8.61
C ARG A 132 6.38 8.24 -9.68
N PRO A 133 6.87 7.00 -9.51
CA PRO A 133 7.64 6.33 -10.55
C PRO A 133 6.78 6.09 -11.80
N LYS A 134 7.44 5.87 -12.95
CA LYS A 134 6.76 5.67 -14.25
C LYS A 134 5.79 4.49 -14.22
N ASP A 135 6.17 3.40 -13.57
CA ASP A 135 5.28 2.28 -13.27
C ASP A 135 4.76 2.41 -11.83
N PRO A 136 3.46 2.69 -11.62
CA PRO A 136 2.86 2.79 -10.29
C PRO A 136 3.09 1.55 -9.40
N LYS A 137 3.31 0.36 -9.98
CA LYS A 137 3.60 -0.87 -9.21
C LYS A 137 4.93 -0.80 -8.46
N THR A 138 5.85 0.04 -8.93
CA THR A 138 7.17 0.23 -8.30
C THR A 138 7.16 1.27 -7.17
N ALA A 139 6.02 1.93 -6.92
CA ALA A 139 5.89 2.84 -5.80
C ALA A 139 5.94 2.06 -4.48
N ARG A 140 7.00 2.28 -3.68
CA ARG A 140 7.21 1.61 -2.39
C ARG A 140 7.21 2.60 -1.23
N ASN A 141 6.93 2.07 -0.05
CA ASN A 141 7.11 2.80 1.20
C ASN A 141 8.60 3.12 1.40
N LYS A 142 8.91 4.34 1.84
CA LYS A 142 10.26 4.86 2.02
C LYS A 142 10.71 4.85 3.48
N ASN A 143 9.83 4.46 4.40
CA ASN A 143 10.19 4.30 5.80
C ASN A 143 11.13 3.10 5.95
N VAL A 144 12.28 3.33 6.58
CA VAL A 144 13.30 2.30 6.82
C VAL A 144 13.42 2.06 8.31
N LEU A 145 13.29 0.80 8.73
CA LEU A 145 13.56 0.34 10.09
C LEU A 145 14.93 -0.35 10.11
N VAL A 146 15.87 0.21 10.86
CA VAL A 146 17.22 -0.37 11.02
C VAL A 146 17.33 -0.99 12.41
N ILE A 147 17.40 -2.32 12.46
CA ILE A 147 17.55 -3.10 13.70
C ILE A 147 19.02 -3.52 13.84
N GLY A 148 19.58 -3.36 15.04
CA GLY A 148 20.92 -3.84 15.35
C GLY A 148 21.31 -3.54 16.79
N GLY A 149 22.20 -4.35 17.36
CA GLY A 149 22.70 -4.18 18.73
C GLY A 149 23.46 -2.86 18.95
N SER A 150 23.84 -2.60 20.20
CA SER A 150 24.78 -1.51 20.50
C SER A 150 26.11 -1.76 19.77
N GLY A 151 26.76 -0.70 19.27
CA GLY A 151 28.03 -0.83 18.53
C GLY A 151 27.92 -1.37 17.10
N SER A 152 26.75 -1.82 16.63
CA SER A 152 26.58 -2.39 15.27
C SER A 152 26.76 -1.38 14.11
N GLY A 153 27.05 -0.12 14.42
CA GLY A 153 27.36 0.90 13.42
C GLY A 153 26.16 1.49 12.68
N LYS A 154 24.91 1.34 13.17
CA LYS A 154 23.68 1.91 12.55
C LYS A 154 23.86 3.37 12.09
N THR A 155 24.41 4.19 12.98
CA THR A 155 24.69 5.61 12.71
C THR A 155 25.73 5.79 11.61
N ARG A 156 26.84 5.03 11.66
CA ARG A 156 27.97 5.16 10.73
C ARG A 156 27.65 4.64 9.34
N PHE A 157 26.98 3.50 9.23
CA PHE A 157 26.78 2.78 7.96
C PHE A 157 25.49 3.15 7.24
N TRP A 158 24.46 3.63 7.95
CA TRP A 158 23.19 3.96 7.32
C TRP A 158 22.83 5.44 7.43
N LEU A 159 22.81 6.00 8.65
CA LEU A 159 22.37 7.39 8.86
C LEU A 159 23.32 8.41 8.22
N LYS A 160 24.63 8.32 8.51
CA LYS A 160 25.63 9.27 7.99
C LYS A 160 25.70 9.28 6.46
N PRO A 161 25.79 8.15 5.74
CA PRO A 161 25.79 8.18 4.27
C PRO A 161 24.56 8.86 3.67
N ASN A 162 23.37 8.59 4.21
CA ASN A 162 22.14 9.24 3.76
C ASN A 162 22.10 10.75 4.07
N LEU A 163 22.70 11.21 5.18
CA LEU A 163 22.88 12.64 5.46
C LEU A 163 23.91 13.29 4.53
N MET A 164 25.02 12.59 4.25
CA MET A 164 26.09 13.06 3.38
C MET A 164 25.66 13.20 1.92
N GLN A 165 24.62 12.47 1.51
CA GLN A 165 24.02 12.62 0.19
C GLN A 165 23.35 13.98 0.00
N MET A 166 22.95 14.66 1.08
CA MET A 166 22.40 16.03 1.05
C MET A 166 21.24 16.21 0.05
N HIS A 167 20.39 15.20 -0.09
CA HIS A 167 19.33 15.16 -1.11
C HIS A 167 18.01 15.80 -0.68
N SER A 168 17.79 16.02 0.62
CA SER A 168 16.50 16.48 1.17
C SER A 168 16.67 17.29 2.45
N SER A 169 15.60 17.94 2.89
CA SER A 169 15.55 18.51 4.26
C SER A 169 15.58 17.39 5.30
N TYR A 170 16.35 17.57 6.37
CA TYR A 170 16.52 16.57 7.43
C TYR A 170 16.05 17.11 8.79
N VAL A 171 15.38 16.24 9.55
CA VAL A 171 15.13 16.41 10.98
C VAL A 171 15.75 15.20 11.67
N VAL A 172 16.73 15.44 12.55
CA VAL A 172 17.53 14.37 13.18
C VAL A 172 17.45 14.50 14.69
N THR A 173 17.08 13.41 15.34
CA THR A 173 17.20 13.27 16.80
C THR A 173 18.61 12.76 17.12
N ASP A 174 19.43 13.62 17.72
CA ASP A 174 20.84 13.35 18.00
C ASP A 174 21.10 13.33 19.52
N PRO A 175 20.72 12.24 20.22
CA PRO A 175 20.83 12.18 21.69
C PRO A 175 22.28 12.26 22.19
N LYS A 176 23.27 11.92 21.35
CA LYS A 176 24.70 11.98 21.69
C LYS A 176 25.37 13.27 21.22
N GLY A 177 24.70 14.09 20.41
CA GLY A 177 25.27 15.30 19.81
C GLY A 177 26.39 15.04 18.78
N THR A 178 26.61 13.77 18.39
CA THR A 178 27.73 13.40 17.52
C THR A 178 27.47 13.74 16.06
N ILE A 179 26.22 13.63 15.61
CA ILE A 179 25.87 13.86 14.20
C ILE A 179 26.14 15.30 13.80
N LEU A 180 25.75 16.25 14.65
CA LEU A 180 25.98 17.67 14.38
C LEU A 180 27.48 17.98 14.30
N VAL A 181 28.28 17.42 15.20
CA VAL A 181 29.73 17.64 15.22
C VAL A 181 30.40 17.06 13.97
N GLU A 182 30.02 15.86 13.58
CA GLU A 182 30.68 15.12 12.50
C GLU A 182 30.20 15.54 11.10
N CYS A 183 28.92 15.84 10.93
CA CYS A 183 28.33 16.15 9.62
C CYS A 183 27.94 17.64 9.47
N GLY A 184 27.86 18.40 10.56
CA GLY A 184 27.33 19.77 10.52
C GLY A 184 28.13 20.73 9.64
N LYS A 185 29.46 20.64 9.64
CA LYS A 185 30.28 21.53 8.79
C LYS A 185 30.08 21.24 7.30
N MET A 186 29.92 19.98 6.93
CA MET A 186 29.61 19.56 5.57
C MET A 186 28.21 20.05 5.16
N LEU A 187 27.20 19.88 6.01
CA LEU A 187 25.85 20.39 5.75
C LEU A 187 25.83 21.91 5.62
N GLN A 188 26.57 22.63 6.47
CA GLN A 188 26.70 24.09 6.41
C GLN A 188 27.33 24.55 5.09
N ARG A 189 28.27 23.77 4.53
CA ARG A 189 28.83 24.04 3.20
C ARG A 189 27.82 23.73 2.11
N GLY A 190 27.07 22.64 2.26
CA GLY A 190 26.04 22.23 1.30
C GLY A 190 26.54 21.38 0.14
N ALA A 191 25.60 20.96 -0.71
CA ALA A 191 25.90 20.26 -1.94
C ALA A 191 26.24 21.25 -3.07
N PRO A 192 27.08 20.87 -4.05
CA PRO A 192 27.28 21.67 -5.25
C PRO A 192 25.95 21.86 -6.01
N LYS A 193 25.65 23.08 -6.44
CA LYS A 193 24.43 23.36 -7.20
C LYS A 193 24.52 22.73 -8.59
N PRO A 194 23.60 21.84 -8.99
CA PRO A 194 23.64 21.23 -10.31
C PRO A 194 23.22 22.24 -11.38
N GLY A 195 23.97 22.27 -12.49
CA GLY A 195 23.62 22.99 -13.72
C GLY A 195 22.61 22.21 -14.56
N LYS A 196 22.20 22.80 -15.69
CA LYS A 196 21.28 22.15 -16.65
C LYS A 196 21.85 20.84 -17.25
N ASP A 197 23.17 20.71 -17.24
CA ASP A 197 23.96 19.57 -17.71
C ASP A 197 24.29 18.57 -16.59
N GLY A 198 23.78 18.79 -15.36
CA GLY A 198 24.07 17.96 -14.19
C GLY A 198 25.46 18.16 -13.59
N LYS A 199 26.30 19.04 -14.16
CA LYS A 199 27.62 19.37 -13.61
C LYS A 199 27.50 20.48 -12.56
N PRO A 200 28.46 20.59 -11.62
CA PRO A 200 28.45 21.69 -10.65
C PRO A 200 28.51 23.05 -11.34
N MET A 201 27.56 23.92 -11.03
CA MET A 201 27.58 25.30 -11.50
C MET A 201 28.81 26.03 -10.96
N LYS A 202 29.45 26.80 -11.83
CA LYS A 202 30.58 27.67 -11.47
C LYS A 202 30.16 29.14 -11.55
N ASP A 203 30.74 29.95 -10.68
CA ASP A 203 30.60 31.40 -10.75
C ASP A 203 31.46 32.01 -11.87
N LYS A 204 31.39 33.33 -12.03
CA LYS A 204 32.17 34.11 -13.00
C LYS A 204 33.69 33.99 -12.82
N HIS A 205 34.16 33.45 -11.70
CA HIS A 205 35.57 33.24 -11.37
C HIS A 205 35.96 31.75 -11.43
N GLY A 206 35.08 30.87 -11.89
CA GLY A 206 35.34 29.43 -12.03
C GLY A 206 35.19 28.63 -10.73
N LYS A 207 34.73 29.23 -9.63
CA LYS A 207 34.51 28.53 -8.35
C LYS A 207 33.14 27.88 -8.31
N VAL A 208 33.08 26.65 -7.79
CA VAL A 208 31.82 25.90 -7.65
C VAL A 208 30.88 26.60 -6.67
N ILE A 209 29.62 26.76 -7.09
CA ILE A 209 28.53 27.29 -6.27
C ILE A 209 27.94 26.16 -5.44
N TYR A 210 27.77 26.38 -4.14
CA TYR A 210 27.18 25.42 -3.21
C TYR A 210 25.83 25.93 -2.69
N GLU A 211 24.96 25.00 -2.33
CA GLU A 211 23.66 25.25 -1.70
C GLU A 211 23.70 24.84 -0.22
N PRO A 212 24.00 25.79 0.69
CA PRO A 212 24.21 25.49 2.11
C PRO A 212 22.90 25.16 2.83
N TYR A 213 22.95 24.23 3.78
CA TYR A 213 21.82 23.97 4.66
C TYR A 213 21.69 25.04 5.74
N ARG A 214 20.46 25.48 6.00
CA ARG A 214 20.14 26.24 7.21
C ARG A 214 19.99 25.28 8.39
N ILE A 215 21.08 25.09 9.13
CA ILE A 215 21.09 24.23 10.32
C ILE A 215 20.44 24.97 11.49
N LYS A 216 19.45 24.35 12.12
CA LYS A 216 18.86 24.79 13.39
C LYS A 216 18.99 23.67 14.41
N VAL A 217 19.35 24.01 15.63
CA VAL A 217 19.64 23.04 16.70
C VAL A 217 18.77 23.35 17.90
N LEU A 218 17.92 22.41 18.29
CA LEU A 218 17.20 22.46 19.56
C LEU A 218 17.99 21.65 20.59
N ASN A 219 18.75 22.35 21.43
CA ASN A 219 19.52 21.73 22.51
C ASN A 219 18.78 21.96 23.84
N THR A 220 18.30 20.88 24.45
CA THR A 220 17.57 20.89 25.73
C THR A 220 18.48 20.78 26.96
N ILE A 221 19.78 20.54 26.76
CA ILE A 221 20.78 20.46 27.84
C ILE A 221 21.48 21.81 27.99
N ASN A 222 22.00 22.35 26.88
CA ASN A 222 22.67 23.65 26.86
C ASN A 222 21.89 24.65 25.99
N PHE A 223 21.00 25.40 26.64
CA PHE A 223 20.15 26.38 25.98
C PHE A 223 20.94 27.50 25.28
N LYS A 224 22.15 27.84 25.73
CA LYS A 224 23.01 28.84 25.06
C LYS A 224 23.40 28.42 23.63
N LYS A 225 23.40 27.12 23.34
CA LYS A 225 23.71 26.54 22.02
C LYS A 225 22.44 26.14 21.24
N SER A 226 21.26 26.54 21.72
CA SER A 226 19.96 26.18 21.15
C SER A 226 19.39 27.32 20.29
N MET A 227 18.48 26.98 19.39
CA MET A 227 17.81 27.92 18.47
C MET A 227 16.75 28.81 19.13
N HIS A 228 16.64 28.81 20.47
CA HIS A 228 15.59 29.49 21.25
C HIS A 228 14.19 29.25 20.65
N TYR A 229 13.83 27.98 20.48
CA TYR A 229 12.55 27.60 19.90
C TYR A 229 11.38 28.09 20.78
N ASN A 230 10.46 28.86 20.18
CA ASN A 230 9.21 29.25 20.80
C ASN A 230 8.03 28.57 20.08
N PRO A 231 7.34 27.60 20.70
CA PRO A 231 6.19 26.94 20.09
C PRO A 231 4.98 27.87 19.91
N PHE A 232 4.85 28.94 20.71
CA PHE A 232 3.73 29.88 20.61
C PHE A 232 3.78 30.71 19.32
N ALA A 233 4.97 30.91 18.73
CA ALA A 233 5.11 31.60 17.46
C ALA A 233 4.45 30.86 16.26
N TYR A 234 4.06 29.60 16.46
CA TYR A 234 3.42 28.75 15.45
C TYR A 234 1.90 28.59 15.66
N ILE A 235 1.32 29.30 16.62
CA ILE A 235 -0.12 29.30 16.85
C ILE A 235 -0.74 30.40 15.98
N HIS A 236 -1.43 29.99 14.92
CA HIS A 236 -2.12 30.91 14.00
C HIS A 236 -3.63 30.74 14.05
N SER A 237 -4.11 29.68 14.72
CA SER A 237 -5.53 29.37 14.86
C SER A 237 -5.78 28.63 16.17
N GLU A 238 -7.04 28.61 16.63
CA GLU A 238 -7.43 27.82 17.80
C GLU A 238 -7.13 26.32 17.64
N LYS A 239 -7.11 25.81 16.41
CA LYS A 239 -6.75 24.41 16.11
C LYS A 239 -5.29 24.12 16.46
N ASP A 240 -4.41 25.10 16.35
CA ASP A 240 -2.99 24.94 16.66
C ASP A 240 -2.74 24.91 18.18
N ILE A 241 -3.57 25.59 18.96
CA ILE A 241 -3.60 25.45 20.43
C ILE A 241 -3.88 24.00 20.80
N LEU A 242 -4.91 23.39 20.19
CA LEU A 242 -5.24 21.98 20.42
C LEU A 242 -4.08 21.06 20.04
N LYS A 243 -3.41 21.30 18.91
CA LYS A 243 -2.23 20.52 18.49
C LYS A 243 -1.08 20.64 19.50
N LEU A 244 -0.76 21.85 19.96
CA LEU A 244 0.31 22.08 20.93
C LEU A 244 0.03 21.35 22.25
N VAL A 245 -1.16 21.56 22.82
CA VAL A 245 -1.55 20.92 24.09
C VAL A 245 -1.56 19.41 23.96
N THR A 246 -2.11 18.87 22.86
CA THR A 246 -2.14 17.42 22.62
C THR A 246 -0.72 16.86 22.49
N THR A 247 0.18 17.57 21.79
CA THR A 247 1.57 17.16 21.64
C THR A 247 2.30 17.16 22.98
N LEU A 248 2.11 18.18 23.82
CA LEU A 248 2.70 18.23 25.16
C LEU A 248 2.24 17.05 26.02
N ILE A 249 0.92 16.83 26.10
CA ILE A 249 0.34 15.75 26.91
C ILE A 249 0.78 14.37 26.41
N ALA A 250 0.82 14.15 25.09
CA ALA A 250 1.25 12.87 24.54
C ALA A 250 2.71 12.53 24.89
N ASN A 251 3.57 13.54 25.02
CA ASN A 251 4.98 13.36 25.35
C ASN A 251 5.28 13.40 26.86
N THR A 252 4.30 13.68 27.73
CA THR A 252 4.44 13.61 29.20
C THR A 252 3.84 12.35 29.81
N LYS A 253 3.13 11.53 29.02
CA LYS A 253 2.74 10.17 29.42
C LYS A 253 4.02 9.32 29.50
N GLY A 254 4.53 9.06 30.71
CA GLY A 254 5.66 8.15 30.92
C GLY A 254 5.34 6.72 30.48
N GLU A 255 6.33 5.82 30.50
CA GLU A 255 6.22 4.42 30.05
C GLU A 255 5.34 3.51 30.95
N GLY A 256 4.51 4.09 31.81
CA GLY A 256 3.56 3.36 32.68
C GLY A 256 2.11 3.44 32.17
N LYS A 257 1.23 2.58 32.70
CA LYS A 257 -0.22 2.78 32.55
C LYS A 257 -0.55 4.17 33.10
N ALA A 258 -0.96 5.09 32.22
CA ALA A 258 -1.39 6.41 32.62
C ALA A 258 -2.49 6.26 33.69
N GLY A 259 -2.26 6.82 34.88
CA GLY A 259 -3.32 6.99 35.86
C GLY A 259 -4.42 7.88 35.26
N ASP A 260 -5.67 7.46 35.47
CA ASP A 260 -6.97 8.04 35.09
C ASP A 260 -6.99 9.07 33.94
N ASP A 261 -7.68 8.70 32.86
CA ASP A 261 -8.02 9.55 31.70
C ASP A 261 -8.66 10.89 32.10
N PHE A 262 -9.27 10.97 33.30
CA PHE A 262 -9.80 12.20 33.86
C PHE A 262 -8.74 13.30 33.99
N TRP A 263 -7.58 13.02 34.60
CA TRP A 263 -6.54 14.03 34.81
C TRP A 263 -5.96 14.53 33.48
N VAL A 264 -5.76 13.62 32.53
CA VAL A 264 -5.32 13.93 31.17
C VAL A 264 -6.33 14.86 30.47
N SER A 265 -7.62 14.58 30.61
CA SER A 265 -8.69 15.40 30.03
C SER A 265 -8.81 16.77 30.69
N ALA A 266 -8.76 16.83 32.03
CA ALA A 266 -8.82 18.06 32.80
C ALA A 266 -7.63 18.99 32.48
N THR A 267 -6.41 18.45 32.47
CA THR A 267 -5.20 19.22 32.09
C THR A 267 -5.29 19.73 30.66
N ARG A 268 -5.78 18.91 29.72
CA ARG A 268 -6.00 19.34 28.34
C ARG A 268 -6.97 20.51 28.26
N SER A 269 -8.12 20.40 28.93
CA SER A 269 -9.15 21.45 28.93
C SER A 269 -8.61 22.75 29.51
N GLN A 270 -7.94 22.68 30.66
CA GLN A 270 -7.39 23.86 31.34
C GLN A 270 -6.28 24.54 30.51
N ALA A 271 -5.36 23.77 29.92
CA ALA A 271 -4.30 24.30 29.08
C ALA A 271 -4.85 24.97 27.81
N VAL A 272 -5.85 24.37 27.17
CA VAL A 272 -6.51 24.97 25.99
C VAL A 272 -7.22 26.26 26.37
N LYS A 273 -7.94 26.29 27.49
CA LYS A 273 -8.64 27.49 27.96
C LYS A 273 -7.66 28.62 28.25
N SER A 274 -6.58 28.33 28.99
CA SER A 274 -5.53 29.31 29.31
C SER A 274 -4.87 29.88 28.04
N LEU A 275 -4.48 29.03 27.09
CA LEU A 275 -3.84 29.49 25.86
C LEU A 275 -4.78 30.27 24.94
N ARG A 276 -6.08 29.94 24.92
CA ARG A 276 -7.07 30.75 24.21
C ARG A 276 -7.18 32.15 24.81
N THR A 277 -7.23 32.25 26.13
CA THR A 277 -7.33 33.55 26.82
C THR A 277 -6.12 34.43 26.56
N VAL A 278 -4.91 33.87 26.48
CA VAL A 278 -3.65 34.64 26.33
C VAL A 278 -3.30 34.98 24.88
N LEU A 279 -3.75 34.18 23.90
CA LEU A 279 -3.29 34.30 22.52
C LEU A 279 -4.36 34.78 21.53
N VAL A 280 -5.64 34.77 21.91
CA VAL A 280 -6.76 35.13 21.03
C VAL A 280 -7.39 36.47 21.43
N TYR A 281 -7.09 36.98 22.63
CA TYR A 281 -7.43 38.32 23.10
C TYR A 281 -6.13 39.12 23.30
#